data_AF-V7P967-F1
#
_entry.id   AF-V7P967-F1
#
_cell.length_a   1.000
_cell.length_b   1.000
_cell.length_c   1.000
_cell.angle_alpha   90.00
_cell.angle_beta   90.00
_cell.angle_gamma   90.00
#
_symmetry.space_group_name_H-M   'P 1'
#
loop_
_entity.id
_entity.type
_entity.pdbx_description
1 polymer ?
#
loop_
_entity_poly.entity_id
_entity_poly.type
_entity_poly.pdbx_seq_one_letter_code
_entity_poly.pdbx_strand_id
1 'polypeptide(L)'
;MNMFYIQIVLFLLSISIYMNNKTLATEDDPGEDAIPESTYNYLTPEEIYEKNKHLLCTNSEEIIQAGEVMNEAVELLKYHATCMDGYEFFNKNPNSSMPFYNKKHQDYINIEKIHFKVDDPDDYNEVINMLWDPDYAIFFNTGFVKSIQNTNN
;
A
#
# COMPACT_ATOMS: atom_id res chain seq x y z
N MET A 1 13.54 20.14 -16.23
CA MET A 1 12.19 19.58 -16.02
C MET A 1 12.36 18.07 -15.97
N ASN A 2 12.22 17.47 -14.78
CA ASN A 2 12.61 16.08 -14.54
C ASN A 2 11.56 15.13 -15.12
N MET A 3 11.98 14.13 -15.90
CA MET A 3 11.07 13.21 -16.60
C MET A 3 10.19 12.41 -15.62
N PHE A 4 10.73 12.10 -14.44
CA PHE A 4 10.02 11.44 -13.34
C PHE A 4 8.88 12.27 -12.75
N TYR A 5 9.05 13.60 -12.66
CA TYR A 5 8.00 14.48 -12.13
C TYR A 5 6.78 14.49 -13.04
N ILE A 6 7.00 14.53 -14.36
CA ILE A 6 5.91 14.47 -15.35
C ILE A 6 5.16 13.14 -15.23
N GLN A 7 5.87 12.03 -15.02
CA GLN A 7 5.27 10.71 -14.87
C GLN A 7 4.43 10.58 -13.59
N ILE A 8 4.91 11.12 -12.46
CA ILE A 8 4.18 11.13 -11.19
C ILE A 8 2.91 12.00 -11.30
N VAL A 9 3.02 13.19 -11.90
CA VAL A 9 1.87 14.09 -12.09
C VAL A 9 0.83 13.45 -13.01
N LEU A 10 1.25 12.78 -14.10
CA LEU A 10 0.35 12.06 -14.99
C LEU A 10 -0.33 10.85 -14.31
N PHE A 11 0.39 10.14 -13.44
CA PHE A 11 -0.17 9.03 -12.67
C PHE A 11 -1.26 9.53 -11.69
N LEU A 12 -0.98 10.59 -10.94
CA LEU A 12 -1.97 11.21 -10.04
C LEU A 12 -3.20 11.73 -10.80
N LEU A 13 -2.99 12.40 -11.95
CA LEU A 13 -4.08 12.85 -12.83
C LEU A 13 -4.96 11.70 -13.33
N SER A 14 -4.36 10.55 -13.68
CA SER A 14 -5.11 9.39 -14.15
C SER A 14 -6.01 8.80 -13.07
N ILE A 15 -5.55 8.77 -11.81
CA ILE A 15 -6.33 8.32 -10.66
C ILE A 15 -7.45 9.33 -10.35
N SER A 16 -7.16 10.63 -10.41
CA SER A 16 -8.18 11.66 -10.18
C SER A 16 -9.30 11.62 -11.23
N ILE A 17 -8.98 11.44 -12.51
CA ILE A 17 -9.99 11.29 -13.58
C ILE A 17 -10.79 9.99 -13.40
N TYR A 18 -10.15 8.91 -12.95
CA TYR A 18 -10.82 7.65 -12.63
C TYR A 18 -11.77 7.77 -11.43
N MET A 19 -11.47 8.62 -10.45
CA MET A 19 -12.42 8.92 -9.36
C MET A 19 -13.56 9.84 -9.82
N ASN A 20 -13.29 10.74 -10.78
CA ASN A 20 -14.26 11.74 -11.24
C ASN A 20 -15.21 11.24 -12.34
N ASN A 21 -15.05 10.02 -12.85
CA ASN A 21 -15.92 9.44 -13.88
C ASN A 21 -17.13 8.66 -13.32
N LYS A 22 -17.30 8.61 -11.99
CA LYS A 22 -18.47 8.00 -11.33
C LYS A 22 -19.72 8.89 -11.28
N THR A 23 -19.76 10.02 -11.98
CA THR A 23 -20.89 10.98 -11.89
C THR A 23 -21.31 11.55 -13.25
N LEU A 24 -21.90 10.72 -14.12
CA LEU A 24 -22.76 11.22 -15.20
C LEU A 24 -23.91 10.25 -15.49
N ALA A 25 -24.96 10.29 -14.66
CA ALA A 25 -26.35 10.21 -15.10
C ALA A 25 -27.31 10.51 -13.94
N THR A 26 -28.11 11.57 -14.13
CA THR A 26 -29.39 11.88 -13.46
C THR A 26 -29.32 12.51 -12.07
N GLU A 27 -29.90 13.71 -11.99
CA GLU A 27 -30.30 14.40 -10.76
C GLU A 27 -31.08 13.46 -9.84
N ASP A 28 -30.58 13.28 -8.62
CA ASP A 28 -31.40 13.23 -7.42
C ASP A 28 -30.66 14.01 -6.33
N ASP A 29 -31.45 14.72 -5.53
CA ASP A 29 -31.16 15.52 -4.33
C ASP A 29 -29.84 15.12 -3.61
N PRO A 30 -28.97 16.07 -3.18
CA PRO A 30 -27.80 15.73 -2.38
C PRO A 30 -28.26 15.40 -0.95
N GLY A 31 -28.89 14.24 -0.80
CA GLY A 31 -28.81 13.49 0.43
C GLY A 31 -27.33 13.21 0.63
N GLU A 32 -26.77 13.80 1.67
CA GLU A 32 -25.46 13.53 2.25
C GLU A 32 -25.09 12.06 1.97
N ASP A 33 -24.26 11.82 0.95
CA ASP A 33 -23.72 10.50 0.66
C ASP A 33 -22.84 10.18 1.85
N ALA A 34 -23.46 9.60 2.87
CA ALA A 34 -22.78 9.04 4.00
C ALA A 34 -21.79 8.04 3.40
N ILE A 35 -20.51 8.41 3.48
CA ILE A 35 -19.40 7.48 3.30
C ILE A 35 -19.84 6.26 4.11
N PRO A 36 -20.05 5.08 3.48
CA PRO A 36 -20.49 3.92 4.22
C PRO A 36 -19.52 3.76 5.37
N GLU A 37 -20.03 3.82 6.61
CA GLU A 37 -19.22 3.62 7.80
C GLU A 37 -18.48 2.31 7.58
N SER A 38 -17.18 2.40 7.28
CA SER A 38 -16.35 1.20 7.21
C SER A 38 -16.49 0.56 8.57
N THR A 39 -16.84 -0.73 8.59
CA THR A 39 -16.97 -1.49 9.85
C THR A 39 -15.62 -1.56 10.60
N TYR A 40 -14.56 -1.04 9.98
CA TYR A 40 -13.19 -1.05 10.41
C TYR A 40 -12.68 0.37 10.67
N ASN A 41 -12.03 0.54 11.83
CA ASN A 41 -11.39 1.78 12.25
C ASN A 41 -9.94 1.82 11.71
N TYR A 42 -9.76 2.09 10.42
CA TYR A 42 -8.45 2.41 9.83
C TYR A 42 -8.39 3.90 9.50
N LEU A 43 -7.20 4.48 9.49
CA LEU A 43 -7.01 5.84 9.01
C LEU A 43 -6.85 5.89 7.48
N THR A 44 -7.41 6.92 6.86
CA THR A 44 -7.12 7.24 5.45
C THR A 44 -5.66 7.69 5.28
N PRO A 45 -5.08 7.55 4.07
CA PRO A 45 -3.73 8.05 3.79
C PRO A 45 -3.54 9.54 4.14
N GLU A 46 -4.57 10.37 3.91
CA GLU A 46 -4.57 11.79 4.24
C GLU A 46 -4.51 12.04 5.75
N GLU A 47 -5.29 11.29 6.53
CA GLU A 47 -5.27 11.38 8.00
C GLU A 47 -3.94 10.88 8.58
N ILE A 48 -3.38 9.80 8.02
CA ILE A 48 -2.05 9.30 8.40
C ILE A 48 -0.99 10.37 8.09
N TYR A 49 -1.06 11.00 6.93
CA TYR A 49 -0.13 12.07 6.57
C TYR A 49 -0.22 13.26 7.53
N GLU A 50 -1.41 13.77 7.82
CA GLU A 50 -1.58 14.91 8.73
C GLU A 50 -1.15 14.56 10.18
N LYS A 51 -1.45 13.34 10.66
CA LYS A 51 -0.98 12.84 11.97
C LYS A 51 0.55 12.79 12.04
N ASN A 52 1.22 12.36 10.97
CA ASN A 52 2.67 12.14 10.93
C ASN A 52 3.47 13.30 10.33
N LYS A 53 2.84 14.41 9.95
CA LYS A 53 3.47 15.57 9.31
C LYS A 53 4.64 16.15 10.10
N HIS A 54 4.59 16.04 11.43
CA HIS A 54 5.66 16.46 12.33
C HIS A 54 6.95 15.62 12.22
N LEU A 55 6.87 14.43 11.62
CA LEU A 55 7.99 13.52 11.40
C LEU A 55 8.66 13.71 10.02
N LEU A 56 8.20 14.66 9.21
CA LEU A 56 8.78 14.91 7.89
C LEU A 56 10.25 15.33 8.01
N CYS A 57 11.12 14.66 7.25
CA CYS A 57 12.51 15.06 7.14
C CYS A 57 12.60 16.43 6.45
N THR A 58 13.46 17.30 6.97
CA THR A 58 13.74 18.63 6.41
C THR A 58 15.10 18.72 5.71
N ASN A 59 15.93 17.69 5.84
CA ASN A 59 17.23 17.60 5.19
C ASN A 59 17.04 17.22 3.72
N SER A 60 17.35 18.14 2.80
CA SER A 60 17.20 17.93 1.36
C SER A 60 17.98 16.74 0.82
N GLU A 61 19.17 16.48 1.36
CA GLU A 61 20.02 15.39 0.89
C GLU A 61 19.42 14.03 1.26
N GLU A 62 18.95 13.88 2.51
CA GLU A 62 18.26 12.67 2.97
C GLU A 62 16.97 12.43 2.19
N ILE A 63 16.21 13.49 1.87
CA ILE A 63 14.99 13.37 1.05
C ILE A 63 15.31 12.82 -0.34
N ILE A 64 16.38 13.31 -0.99
CA ILE A 64 16.80 12.84 -2.31
C ILE A 64 17.21 11.37 -2.24
N GLN A 65 18.07 11.01 -1.29
CA GLN A 65 18.55 9.64 -1.12
C GLN A 65 17.41 8.67 -0.78
N ALA A 66 16.48 9.06 0.10
CA ALA A 66 15.30 8.26 0.40
C ALA A 66 14.42 8.05 -0.83
N GLY A 67 14.27 9.09 -1.67
CA GLY A 67 13.57 9.00 -2.94
C GLY A 67 14.22 8.03 -3.93
N GLU A 68 15.56 8.04 -4.04
CA GLU A 68 16.30 7.10 -4.89
C GLU A 68 16.11 5.65 -4.42
N VAL A 69 16.30 5.39 -3.13
CA VAL A 69 16.09 4.05 -2.55
C VAL A 69 14.64 3.57 -2.72
N MET A 70 13.66 4.45 -2.54
CA MET A 70 12.25 4.09 -2.71
C MET A 70 11.92 3.77 -4.17
N ASN A 71 12.51 4.48 -5.13
CA ASN A 71 12.34 4.17 -6.55
C ASN A 71 12.87 2.78 -6.89
N GLU A 72 14.06 2.42 -6.41
CA GLU A 72 14.62 1.08 -6.57
C GLU A 72 13.71 0.02 -5.92
N ALA A 73 13.22 0.28 -4.71
CA ALA A 73 12.32 -0.62 -4.01
C ALA A 73 11.01 -0.84 -4.79
N VAL A 74 10.43 0.20 -5.40
CA VAL A 74 9.22 0.10 -6.23
C VAL A 74 9.47 -0.75 -7.48
N GLU A 75 10.63 -0.62 -8.13
CA GLU A 75 10.98 -1.45 -9.28
C GLU A 75 11.12 -2.93 -8.90
N LEU A 76 11.79 -3.21 -7.78
CA LEU A 76 11.91 -4.57 -7.24
C LEU A 76 10.54 -5.14 -6.87
N LEU A 77 9.66 -4.36 -6.21
CA LEU A 77 8.29 -4.78 -5.89
C LEU A 77 7.50 -5.13 -7.15
N LYS A 78 7.59 -4.32 -8.22
CA LYS A 78 6.92 -4.62 -9.51
C LYS A 78 7.45 -5.92 -10.12
N TYR A 79 8.76 -6.12 -10.12
CA TYR A 79 9.36 -7.35 -10.61
C TYR A 79 8.87 -8.57 -9.82
N HIS A 80 8.92 -8.52 -8.49
CA HIS A 80 8.49 -9.61 -7.62
C HIS A 80 6.97 -9.83 -7.63
N ALA A 81 6.16 -8.80 -7.88
CA ALA A 81 4.72 -8.94 -8.04
C ALA A 81 4.35 -9.68 -9.33
N THR A 82 5.02 -9.38 -10.44
CA THR A 82 4.70 -9.91 -11.78
C THR A 82 5.39 -11.23 -12.10
N CYS A 83 6.52 -11.53 -11.45
CA CYS A 83 7.31 -12.73 -11.69
C CYS A 83 7.04 -13.82 -10.63
N MET A 84 6.97 -15.08 -11.07
CA MET A 84 6.93 -16.27 -10.20
C MET A 84 8.19 -17.12 -10.32
N ASP A 85 9.18 -16.69 -11.12
CA ASP A 85 10.41 -17.43 -11.33
C ASP A 85 11.23 -17.54 -10.04
N GLY A 86 11.69 -18.75 -9.74
CA GLY A 86 12.39 -19.09 -8.51
C GLY A 86 11.55 -19.00 -7.23
N TYR A 87 10.23 -18.80 -7.33
CA TYR A 87 9.33 -18.92 -6.19
C TYR A 87 8.85 -20.35 -6.04
N GLU A 88 9.00 -20.89 -4.84
CA GLU A 88 8.49 -22.19 -4.45
C GLU A 88 7.24 -22.02 -3.60
N PHE A 89 6.27 -22.91 -3.77
CA PHE A 89 5.07 -22.92 -2.97
C PHE A 89 5.40 -23.43 -1.56
N PHE A 90 5.15 -22.62 -0.53
CA PHE A 90 5.62 -22.87 0.83
C PHE A 90 4.55 -23.46 1.75
N ASN A 91 3.31 -22.95 1.72
CA ASN A 91 2.22 -23.56 2.49
C ASN A 91 0.81 -23.13 2.05
N LYS A 92 -0.14 -24.05 2.20
CA LYS A 92 -1.59 -23.81 2.25
C LYS A 92 -1.95 -23.89 3.73
N ASN A 93 -2.06 -22.77 4.42
CA ASN A 93 -2.82 -22.79 5.67
C ASN A 93 -4.23 -23.28 5.28
N PRO A 94 -4.71 -24.44 5.76
CA PRO A 94 -5.97 -25.01 5.30
C PRO A 94 -7.17 -24.11 5.59
N ASN A 95 -7.00 -23.13 6.49
CA ASN A 95 -8.02 -22.15 6.86
C ASN A 95 -7.90 -20.82 6.09
N SER A 96 -6.87 -20.61 5.27
CA SER A 96 -6.78 -19.43 4.41
C SER A 96 -6.64 -19.83 2.95
N SER A 97 -7.53 -19.30 2.11
CA SER A 97 -7.50 -19.40 0.65
C SER A 97 -6.30 -18.64 0.01
N MET A 98 -5.30 -18.26 0.81
CA MET A 98 -4.17 -17.43 0.42
C MET A 98 -2.93 -18.30 0.26
N PRO A 99 -2.49 -18.60 -0.97
CA PRO A 99 -1.25 -19.37 -1.17
C PRO A 99 -0.03 -18.51 -0.81
N PHE A 100 0.90 -19.14 -0.10
CA PHE A 100 2.19 -18.55 0.29
C PHE A 100 3.31 -19.12 -0.57
N TYR A 101 4.22 -18.26 -0.99
CA TYR A 101 5.38 -18.59 -1.77
C TYR A 101 6.63 -17.99 -1.13
N ASN A 102 7.77 -18.66 -1.31
CA ASN A 102 9.06 -18.15 -0.88
C ASN A 102 10.08 -18.25 -2.01
N LYS A 103 11.09 -17.39 -1.98
CA LYS A 103 12.21 -17.39 -2.91
C LYS A 103 13.47 -17.04 -2.13
N LYS A 104 14.52 -17.85 -2.31
CA LYS A 104 15.84 -17.50 -1.78
C LYS A 104 16.59 -16.63 -2.78
N HIS A 105 17.18 -15.55 -2.29
CA HIS A 105 18.14 -14.74 -3.02
C HIS A 105 19.47 -14.76 -2.26
N GLN A 106 20.56 -15.09 -2.97
CA GLN A 106 21.91 -15.18 -2.41
C GLN A 106 22.02 -16.09 -1.17
N ASP A 107 21.20 -17.14 -1.08
CA ASP A 107 21.12 -18.14 0.02
C ASP A 107 20.70 -17.64 1.41
N TYR A 108 20.82 -16.35 1.73
CA TYR A 108 20.47 -15.78 3.03
C TYR A 108 19.26 -14.84 3.02
N ILE A 109 18.81 -14.35 1.87
CA ILE A 109 17.62 -13.51 1.79
C ILE A 109 16.42 -14.39 1.44
N ASN A 110 15.42 -14.42 2.31
CA ASN A 110 14.14 -15.06 2.03
C ASN A 110 13.13 -13.99 1.60
N ILE A 111 12.58 -14.14 0.39
CA ILE A 111 11.55 -13.27 -0.15
C ILE A 111 10.23 -14.03 -0.07
N GLU A 112 9.29 -13.50 0.70
CA GLU A 112 7.96 -14.08 0.85
C GLU A 112 6.97 -13.37 -0.08
N LYS A 113 6.02 -14.14 -0.62
CA LYS A 113 4.98 -13.65 -1.50
C LYS A 113 3.67 -14.32 -1.14
N ILE A 114 2.62 -13.52 -1.02
CA ILE A 114 1.29 -13.97 -0.67
C ILE A 114 0.36 -13.52 -1.79
N HIS A 115 -0.49 -14.43 -2.28
CA HIS A 115 -1.59 -14.01 -3.13
C HIS A 115 -2.85 -13.89 -2.28
N PHE A 116 -3.32 -12.65 -2.16
CA PHE A 116 -4.58 -12.33 -1.52
C PHE A 116 -5.62 -12.02 -2.61
N LYS A 117 -6.76 -12.72 -2.55
CA LYS A 117 -7.90 -12.47 -3.42
C LYS A 117 -8.94 -11.70 -2.63
N VAL A 118 -9.32 -10.54 -3.14
CA VAL A 118 -10.47 -9.77 -2.67
C VAL A 118 -11.64 -10.16 -3.57
N ASP A 119 -12.75 -10.61 -2.98
CA ASP A 119 -13.92 -11.07 -3.73
C ASP A 119 -14.86 -9.91 -4.11
N ASP A 120 -15.01 -8.92 -3.24
CA ASP A 120 -15.80 -7.72 -3.49
C ASP A 120 -14.89 -6.56 -4.00
N PRO A 121 -15.12 -6.03 -5.21
CA PRO A 121 -14.38 -4.86 -5.70
C PRO A 121 -14.48 -3.63 -4.81
N ASP A 122 -15.59 -3.46 -4.08
CA ASP A 122 -15.80 -2.32 -3.19
C ASP A 122 -14.84 -2.38 -1.98
N ASP A 123 -14.40 -3.57 -1.58
CA ASP A 123 -13.42 -3.79 -0.51
C ASP A 123 -11.97 -3.44 -0.93
N TYR A 124 -11.70 -3.16 -2.21
CA TYR A 124 -10.33 -2.95 -2.68
C TYR A 124 -9.66 -1.75 -1.99
N ASN A 125 -10.36 -0.61 -1.94
CA ASN A 125 -9.85 0.60 -1.30
C ASN A 125 -9.71 0.40 0.21
N GLU A 126 -10.65 -0.33 0.81
CA GLU A 126 -10.63 -0.68 2.22
C GLU A 126 -9.37 -1.47 2.57
N VAL A 127 -9.07 -2.54 1.82
CA VAL A 127 -7.87 -3.36 2.01
C VAL A 127 -6.59 -2.54 1.84
N ILE A 128 -6.54 -1.63 0.86
CA ILE A 128 -5.39 -0.75 0.64
C ILE A 128 -5.19 0.19 1.83
N ASN A 129 -6.25 0.79 2.35
CA ASN A 129 -6.16 1.67 3.51
C ASN A 129 -5.73 0.92 4.77
N MET A 130 -6.25 -0.30 4.98
CA MET A 130 -5.79 -1.18 6.06
C MET A 130 -4.30 -1.52 5.95
N LEU A 131 -3.78 -1.74 4.73
CA LEU A 131 -2.35 -1.98 4.47
C LEU A 131 -1.48 -0.74 4.68
N TRP A 132 -2.05 0.45 4.47
CA TRP A 132 -1.36 1.72 4.62
C TRP A 132 -1.27 2.19 6.06
N ASP A 133 -2.22 1.80 6.91
CA ASP A 133 -2.26 2.15 8.33
C ASP A 133 -1.25 1.30 9.14
N PRO A 134 -0.16 1.88 9.65
CA PRO A 134 0.84 1.15 10.40
C PRO A 134 0.35 0.68 11.78
N ASP A 135 -0.70 1.31 12.32
CA ASP A 135 -1.30 0.95 13.62
C ASP A 135 -2.34 -0.17 13.46
N TYR A 136 -2.72 -0.52 12.22
CA TYR A 136 -3.70 -1.55 11.95
C TYR A 136 -3.07 -2.95 11.99
N ALA A 137 -3.60 -3.81 12.86
CA ALA A 137 -3.14 -5.18 13.00
C ALA A 137 -3.65 -6.04 11.83
N ILE A 138 -2.86 -6.13 10.77
CA ILE A 138 -3.17 -7.00 9.63
C ILE A 138 -2.78 -8.45 9.98
N PHE A 139 -3.51 -9.42 9.44
CA PHE A 139 -3.21 -10.86 9.58
C PHE A 139 -1.75 -11.20 9.20
N PHE A 140 -1.17 -10.46 8.25
CA PHE A 140 0.23 -10.60 7.82
C PHE A 140 1.26 -10.07 8.83
N ASN A 141 0.82 -9.26 9.79
CA ASN A 141 1.67 -8.49 10.71
C ASN A 141 1.73 -9.09 12.13
N THR A 142 1.31 -10.35 12.30
CA THR A 142 1.27 -11.02 13.61
C THR A 142 2.66 -11.34 14.19
N GLY A 143 3.73 -11.21 13.39
CA GLY A 143 5.09 -11.64 13.76
C GLY A 143 6.08 -10.55 14.19
N PHE A 144 6.13 -9.38 13.56
CA PHE A 144 7.17 -8.35 13.75
C PHE A 144 6.63 -7.03 13.14
N VAL A 145 6.78 -5.80 13.63
CA VAL A 145 7.80 -5.12 14.45
C VAL A 145 7.08 -4.05 15.30
N LYS A 146 7.36 -3.98 16.61
CA LYS A 146 7.05 -2.81 17.43
C LYS A 146 7.72 -1.60 16.76
N SER A 147 6.95 -0.69 16.16
CA SER A 147 7.50 0.42 15.38
C SER A 147 8.63 1.09 16.15
N ILE A 148 9.79 1.23 15.51
CA ILE A 148 11.01 1.87 16.07
C ILE A 148 10.80 3.41 16.22
N GLN A 149 9.55 3.89 16.13
CA GLN A 149 9.21 5.29 16.35
C GLN A 149 9.45 5.75 17.80
N ASN A 150 9.66 4.82 18.75
CA ASN A 150 9.85 5.13 20.17
C ASN A 150 11.30 5.06 20.68
N THR A 151 12.31 5.19 19.82
CA THR A 151 13.72 5.10 20.24
C THR A 151 14.50 6.41 20.25
N ASN A 152 13.83 7.56 20.37
CA ASN A 152 14.51 8.82 20.70
C ASN A 152 13.66 9.66 21.67
N ASN A 153 13.86 9.43 22.97
CA ASN A 153 13.63 10.40 24.05
C ASN A 153 14.86 10.38 24.95
#